data_AF-A0A952PIB8-F1
#
_entry.id   AF-A0A952PIB8-F1
#
_cell.length_a   1.000
_cell.length_b   1.000
_cell.length_c   1.000
_cell.angle_alpha   90.00
_cell.angle_beta   90.00
_cell.angle_gamma   90.00
#
_symmetry.space_group_name_H-M   'P 1'
#
loop_
_entity.id
_entity.type
_entity.pdbx_description
1 polymer ?
#
loop_
_entity_poly.entity_id
_entity_poly.type
_entity_poly.pdbx_seq_one_letter_code
_entity_poly.pdbx_strand_id
1 'polypeptide(L)'
;MNPVTQGLLAQLNEPSLATFAQNWDDWESLIIEIYRQKTVSFAQQEHFFVLREALQPEYAALAAELGQFWPHVRIKGESLTTNPFEALLALPAAKQVVENWAAMRYLPAAREAINQLLMGRIENSA
;
A
#
# COMPACT_ATOMS: atom_id res chain seq x y z
N MET A 1 -11.83 -1.59 1.95
CA MET A 1 -11.13 -2.30 0.86
C MET A 1 -11.59 -1.79 -0.50
N ASN A 2 -10.64 -1.46 -1.38
CA ASN A 2 -10.91 -1.12 -2.78
C ASN A 2 -11.70 -2.24 -3.52
N PRO A 3 -12.77 -1.92 -4.29
CA PRO A 3 -13.60 -2.92 -4.97
C PRO A 3 -12.85 -3.83 -5.95
N VAL A 4 -11.83 -3.31 -6.64
CA VAL A 4 -11.01 -4.10 -7.58
C VAL A 4 -10.20 -5.13 -6.81
N THR A 5 -9.50 -4.69 -5.75
CA THR A 5 -8.73 -5.58 -4.88
C THR A 5 -9.63 -6.65 -4.25
N GLN A 6 -10.84 -6.28 -3.81
CA GLN A 6 -11.82 -7.24 -3.27
C GLN A 6 -12.25 -8.29 -4.30
N GLY A 7 -12.53 -7.88 -5.54
CA GLY A 7 -12.94 -8.80 -6.62
C GLY A 7 -11.82 -9.76 -7.04
N LEU A 8 -10.56 -9.31 -7.00
CA LEU A 8 -9.40 -10.16 -7.28
C LEU A 8 -9.16 -11.17 -6.15
N LEU A 9 -9.24 -10.73 -4.89
CA LEU A 9 -9.08 -11.61 -3.73
C LEU A 9 -10.16 -12.69 -3.65
N ALA A 10 -11.40 -12.40 -4.06
CA ALA A 10 -12.47 -13.39 -4.08
C ALA A 10 -12.20 -14.59 -5.00
N GLN A 11 -11.27 -14.44 -5.95
CA GLN A 11 -10.85 -15.49 -6.89
C GLN A 11 -9.63 -16.26 -6.39
N LEU A 12 -8.98 -15.80 -5.31
CA LEU A 12 -7.77 -16.39 -4.74
C LEU A 12 -8.08 -17.00 -3.37
N ASN A 13 -7.52 -18.18 -3.09
CA ASN A 13 -7.56 -18.77 -1.75
C ASN A 13 -6.22 -18.59 -1.02
N GLU A 14 -5.75 -17.34 -0.94
CA GLU A 14 -4.48 -16.97 -0.30
C GLU A 14 -4.72 -16.02 0.90
N PRO A 15 -4.91 -16.56 2.12
CA PRO A 15 -5.23 -15.75 3.30
C PRO A 15 -4.19 -14.68 3.63
N SER A 16 -2.90 -14.98 3.47
CA SER A 16 -1.81 -14.04 3.74
C SER A 16 -1.87 -12.80 2.84
N LEU A 17 -2.19 -13.00 1.55
CA LEU A 17 -2.29 -11.91 0.58
C LEU A 17 -3.55 -11.06 0.83
N ALA A 18 -4.65 -11.70 1.27
CA ALA A 18 -5.85 -11.00 1.71
C ALA A 18 -5.58 -10.11 2.94
N THR A 19 -4.86 -10.63 3.94
CA THR A 19 -4.47 -9.86 5.13
C THR A 19 -3.60 -8.66 4.74
N PHE A 20 -2.58 -8.87 3.92
CA PHE A 20 -1.73 -7.77 3.45
C PHE A 20 -2.51 -6.68 2.71
N ALA A 21 -3.37 -7.08 1.76
CA ALA A 21 -4.16 -6.15 0.98
C ALA A 21 -5.16 -5.34 1.84
N GLN A 22 -5.71 -5.96 2.89
CA GLN A 22 -6.58 -5.29 3.86
C GLN A 22 -5.80 -4.31 4.73
N ASN A 23 -4.69 -4.73 5.34
CA ASN A 23 -3.82 -3.84 6.13
C ASN A 23 -3.32 -2.66 5.30
N TRP A 24 -3.02 -2.87 4.02
CA TRP A 24 -2.63 -1.81 3.10
C TRP A 24 -3.77 -0.82 2.81
N ASP A 25 -5.01 -1.29 2.71
CA ASP A 25 -6.19 -0.43 2.54
C ASP A 25 -6.46 0.43 3.77
N ASP A 26 -6.30 -0.13 4.97
CA ASP A 26 -6.41 0.61 6.23
C ASP A 26 -5.30 1.66 6.35
N TRP A 27 -4.08 1.33 5.93
CA TRP A 27 -2.94 2.24 5.84
C TRP A 27 -3.18 3.39 4.86
N GLU A 28 -3.61 3.07 3.64
CA GLU A 28 -3.95 4.06 2.61
C GLU A 28 -5.04 5.02 3.11
N SER A 29 -6.09 4.48 3.72
CA SER A 29 -7.20 5.26 4.28
C SER A 29 -6.72 6.22 5.37
N LEU A 30 -5.89 5.73 6.31
CA LEU A 30 -5.32 6.55 7.38
C LEU A 30 -4.43 7.69 6.83
N ILE A 31 -3.58 7.40 5.85
CA ILE A 31 -2.72 8.42 5.22
C ILE A 31 -3.57 9.50 4.54
N ILE A 32 -4.59 9.10 3.77
CA ILE A 32 -5.51 10.02 3.11
C ILE A 32 -6.23 10.88 4.14
N GLU A 33 -6.69 10.29 5.24
CA GLU A 33 -7.37 11.00 6.32
C GLU A 33 -6.47 12.08 6.94
N ILE A 34 -5.25 11.71 7.37
CA ILE A 34 -4.27 12.64 7.95
C ILE A 34 -3.95 13.78 6.97
N TYR A 35 -3.71 13.44 5.70
CA TYR A 35 -3.40 14.43 4.67
C TYR A 35 -4.54 15.44 4.49
N ARG A 36 -5.80 14.98 4.48
CA ARG A 36 -6.99 15.83 4.34
C ARG A 36 -7.22 16.72 5.56
N GLN A 37 -7.00 16.19 6.77
CA GLN A 37 -7.21 16.92 8.01
C GLN A 37 -6.09 17.93 8.29
N LYS A 38 -4.91 17.75 7.69
CA LYS A 38 -3.69 18.55 7.92
C LYS A 38 -3.27 18.59 9.39
N THR A 39 -3.70 17.62 10.16
CA THR A 39 -3.37 17.45 11.58
C THR A 39 -3.35 15.96 11.88
N VAL A 40 -2.73 15.61 13.00
CA VAL A 40 -2.62 14.24 13.48
C VAL A 40 -3.06 14.20 14.93
N SER A 41 -4.09 13.40 15.20
CA SER A 41 -4.50 13.06 16.56
C SER A 41 -3.60 11.98 17.16
N PHE A 42 -3.64 11.83 18.48
CA PHE A 42 -2.91 10.77 19.17
C PHE A 42 -3.35 9.37 18.69
N ALA A 43 -4.65 9.14 18.52
CA ALA A 43 -5.19 7.88 18.01
C ALA A 43 -4.72 7.56 16.59
N GLN A 44 -4.65 8.56 15.70
CA GLN A 44 -4.11 8.38 14.35
C GLN A 44 -2.62 8.05 14.38
N GLN A 45 -1.85 8.68 15.28
CA GLN A 45 -0.42 8.39 15.45
C GLN A 45 -0.17 6.98 15.97
N GLU A 46 -0.99 6.51 16.93
CA GLU A 46 -0.94 5.14 17.45
C GLU A 46 -1.33 4.14 16.37
N HIS A 47 -2.45 4.36 15.68
CA HIS A 47 -2.91 3.49 14.60
C HIS A 47 -1.89 3.40 13.46
N PHE A 48 -1.21 4.51 13.14
CA PHE A 48 -0.11 4.52 12.19
C PHE A 48 1.03 3.60 12.64
N PHE A 49 1.42 3.62 13.91
CA PHE A 49 2.48 2.71 14.35
C PHE A 49 2.06 1.24 14.26
N VAL A 50 0.84 0.92 14.70
CA VAL A 50 0.28 -0.44 14.64
C VAL A 50 0.27 -0.97 13.20
N LEU A 51 -0.29 -0.20 12.26
CA LEU A 51 -0.35 -0.62 10.87
C LEU A 51 1.05 -0.72 10.24
N ARG A 52 1.97 0.19 10.56
CA ARG A 52 3.34 0.13 10.03
C ARG A 52 4.08 -1.11 10.52
N GLU A 53 3.95 -1.45 11.81
CA GLU A 53 4.57 -2.65 12.39
C GLU A 53 3.97 -3.94 11.83
N ALA A 54 2.66 -3.97 11.54
CA ALA A 54 2.02 -5.11 10.88
C ALA A 54 2.46 -5.25 9.40
N LEU A 55 2.50 -4.14 8.67
CA LEU A 55 2.81 -4.14 7.24
C LEU A 55 4.27 -4.42 6.91
N GLN A 56 5.22 -4.05 7.76
CA GLN A 56 6.65 -4.27 7.49
C GLN A 56 7.02 -5.75 7.21
N PRO A 57 6.69 -6.72 8.09
CA PRO A 57 6.99 -8.12 7.83
C PRO A 57 6.18 -8.70 6.67
N GLU A 58 4.91 -8.29 6.50
CA GLU A 58 4.07 -8.72 5.38
C GLU A 58 4.64 -8.24 4.03
N TYR A 59 5.04 -6.97 3.98
CA TYR A 59 5.70 -6.40 2.81
C TYR A 59 7.03 -7.10 2.53
N ALA A 60 7.85 -7.35 3.55
CA ALA A 60 9.15 -8.02 3.37
C ALA A 60 8.99 -9.41 2.73
N ALA A 61 7.93 -10.16 3.07
CA ALA A 61 7.62 -11.45 2.46
C ALA A 61 7.20 -11.33 0.98
N LEU A 62 6.52 -10.23 0.61
CA LEU A 62 6.01 -9.99 -0.75
C LEU A 62 6.93 -9.09 -1.61
N ALA A 63 8.00 -8.55 -1.04
CA ALA A 63 8.82 -7.51 -1.65
C ALA A 63 9.40 -7.92 -3.00
N ALA A 64 9.85 -9.17 -3.13
CA ALA A 64 10.40 -9.71 -4.38
C ALA A 64 9.34 -9.78 -5.49
N GLU A 65 8.11 -10.15 -5.14
CA GLU A 65 7.01 -10.30 -6.11
C GLU A 65 6.45 -8.94 -6.50
N LEU A 66 6.14 -8.08 -5.51
CA LEU A 66 5.74 -6.69 -5.75
C LEU A 66 6.81 -5.93 -6.54
N GLY A 67 8.08 -6.30 -6.35
CA GLY A 67 9.26 -5.83 -7.09
C GLY A 67 9.16 -5.97 -8.61
N GLN A 68 8.36 -6.92 -9.09
CA GLN A 68 8.14 -7.14 -10.52
C GLN A 68 7.12 -6.17 -11.11
N PHE A 69 6.23 -5.61 -10.29
CA PHE A 69 5.08 -4.83 -10.76
C PHE A 69 5.26 -3.32 -10.57
N TRP A 70 5.74 -2.89 -9.39
CA TRP A 70 5.84 -1.45 -9.11
C TRP A 70 6.71 -0.63 -10.08
N PRO A 71 7.81 -1.15 -10.69
CA PRO A 71 8.61 -0.38 -11.65
C PRO A 71 7.86 -0.03 -12.94
N HIS A 72 6.82 -0.80 -13.27
CA HIS A 72 6.00 -0.59 -14.47
C HIS A 72 4.86 0.40 -14.24
N VAL A 73 4.57 0.74 -12.97
CA VAL A 73 3.51 1.69 -12.63
C VAL A 73 3.95 3.11 -13.00
N ARG A 74 3.03 3.88 -13.58
CA ARG A 74 3.28 5.27 -14.01
C ARG A 74 2.43 6.24 -13.21
N ILE A 75 3.05 7.29 -12.70
CA ILE A 75 2.36 8.43 -12.08
C ILE A 75 2.50 9.62 -13.00
N LYS A 76 1.38 10.15 -13.53
CA LYS A 76 1.39 11.27 -14.50
C LYS A 76 2.27 11.02 -15.73
N GLY A 77 2.38 9.76 -16.17
CA GLY A 77 3.20 9.37 -17.33
C GLY A 77 4.67 9.09 -17.02
N GLU A 78 5.14 9.36 -15.79
CA GLU A 78 6.50 9.07 -15.34
C GLU A 78 6.56 7.70 -14.67
N SER A 79 7.56 6.89 -15.03
CA SER A 79 7.89 5.67 -14.30
C SER A 79 8.38 6.00 -12.89
N LEU A 80 8.02 5.15 -11.93
CA LEU A 80 8.56 5.25 -10.57
C LEU A 80 10.03 4.85 -10.54
N THR A 81 10.85 5.74 -9.99
CA THR A 81 12.27 5.47 -9.69
C THR A 81 12.47 4.98 -8.26
N THR A 82 11.43 5.05 -7.43
CA THR A 82 11.47 4.73 -6.01
C THR A 82 10.36 3.75 -5.70
N ASN A 83 10.70 2.72 -4.92
CA ASN A 83 9.76 1.74 -4.44
C ASN A 83 8.68 2.41 -3.57
N PRO A 84 7.40 2.41 -4.00
CA PRO A 84 6.35 3.14 -3.30
C PRO A 84 6.05 2.56 -1.92
N PHE A 85 6.24 1.25 -1.72
CA PHE A 85 6.00 0.60 -0.44
C PHE A 85 7.03 1.02 0.59
N GLU A 86 8.32 0.93 0.24
CA GLU A 86 9.41 1.38 1.10
C GLU A 86 9.31 2.87 1.41
N ALA A 87 9.00 3.71 0.41
CA ALA A 87 8.86 5.15 0.63
C ALA A 87 7.77 5.50 1.66
N LEU A 88 6.67 4.75 1.69
CA LEU A 88 5.57 4.94 2.64
C LEU A 88 5.89 4.31 4.00
N LEU A 89 6.43 3.09 4.03
CA LEU A 89 6.76 2.38 5.27
C LEU A 89 7.99 2.96 5.98
N ALA A 90 8.83 3.74 5.28
CA ALA A 90 9.95 4.47 5.87
C ALA A 90 9.53 5.73 6.63
N LEU A 91 8.27 6.17 6.53
CA LEU A 91 7.80 7.34 7.27
C LEU A 91 7.87 7.06 8.79
N PRO A 92 8.65 7.84 9.56
CA PRO A 92 8.91 7.53 10.96
C PRO A 92 7.70 7.78 11.86
N ALA A 93 6.74 8.62 11.44
CA ALA A 93 5.54 8.96 12.21
C ALA A 93 4.42 9.51 11.32
N ALA A 94 3.17 9.42 11.76
CA ALA A 94 1.99 9.97 11.07
C ALA A 94 2.12 11.47 10.75
N LYS A 95 2.80 12.25 11.60
CA LYS A 95 3.05 13.68 11.34
C LYS A 95 3.79 13.96 10.03
N GLN A 96 4.58 13.00 9.53
CA GLN A 96 5.31 13.14 8.25
C GLN A 96 4.41 13.00 7.03
N VAL A 97 3.14 12.64 7.21
CA VAL A 97 2.12 12.62 6.15
C VAL A 97 1.49 14.01 5.96
N VAL A 98 1.49 14.85 7.00
CA VAL A 98 0.88 16.19 6.95
C VAL A 98 1.56 17.02 5.87
N GLU A 99 0.77 17.48 4.89
CA GLU A 99 1.23 18.26 3.72
C GLU A 99 2.29 17.55 2.84
N ASN A 100 2.49 16.25 3.03
CA ASN A 100 3.45 15.47 2.26
C ASN A 100 2.84 14.96 0.95
N TRP A 101 2.92 15.80 -0.09
CA TRP A 101 2.46 15.45 -1.43
C TRP A 101 3.19 14.23 -2.02
N ALA A 102 4.46 14.01 -1.67
CA ALA A 102 5.21 12.87 -2.17
C ALA A 102 4.62 11.54 -1.65
N ALA A 103 4.27 11.46 -0.37
CA ALA A 103 3.59 10.30 0.20
C ALA A 103 2.27 10.01 -0.54
N MET A 104 1.46 11.04 -0.81
CA MET A 104 0.20 10.89 -1.55
C MET A 104 0.39 10.36 -2.97
N ARG A 105 1.52 10.67 -3.64
CA ARG A 105 1.83 10.14 -4.97
C ARG A 105 2.11 8.63 -4.95
N TYR A 106 2.68 8.09 -3.87
CA TYR A 106 3.04 6.68 -3.79
C TYR A 106 1.86 5.75 -3.54
N LEU A 107 0.77 6.24 -2.92
CA LEU A 107 -0.44 5.45 -2.64
C LEU A 107 -1.05 4.77 -3.88
N PRO A 108 -1.43 5.50 -4.95
CA PRO A 108 -2.03 4.87 -6.14
C PRO A 108 -1.05 3.91 -6.83
N ALA A 109 0.24 4.18 -6.74
CA ALA A 109 1.25 3.34 -7.33
C ALA A 109 1.40 1.99 -6.63
N ALA A 110 1.44 2.01 -5.30
CA ALA A 110 1.46 0.79 -4.50
C ALA A 110 0.17 -0.03 -4.70
N ARG A 111 -0.99 0.64 -4.76
CA ARG A 111 -2.28 -0.02 -5.03
C ARG A 111 -2.28 -0.73 -6.38
N GLU A 112 -1.79 -0.08 -7.43
CA GLU A 112 -1.70 -0.68 -8.75
C GLU A 112 -0.77 -1.91 -8.75
N ALA A 113 0.39 -1.82 -8.10
CA ALA A 113 1.29 -2.96 -7.98
C ALA A 113 0.66 -4.16 -7.22
N ILE A 114 -0.14 -3.90 -6.18
CA ILE A 114 -0.91 -4.94 -5.48
C ILE A 114 -1.92 -5.60 -6.42
N ASN A 115 -2.67 -4.80 -7.18
CA ASN A 115 -3.66 -5.34 -8.11
C ASN A 115 -2.98 -6.18 -9.22
N GLN A 116 -1.83 -5.75 -9.73
CA GLN A 116 -1.07 -6.50 -10.72
C GLN A 116 -0.53 -7.82 -10.17
N LEU A 117 -0.03 -7.83 -8.92
CA LEU A 117 0.34 -9.07 -8.24
C LEU A 117 -0.85 -10.03 -8.15
N LEU A 118 -2.00 -9.54 -7.68
CA LEU A 118 -3.21 -10.35 -7.57
C LEU A 118 -3.67 -10.92 -8.91
N MET A 119 -3.65 -10.12 -9.98
CA MET A 119 -3.96 -10.59 -11.34
C MET A 119 -2.97 -11.65 -11.80
N GLY A 120 -1.67 -11.43 -11.64
CA GLY A 120 -0.65 -12.41 -12.00
C GLY A 120 -0.79 -13.72 -11.24
N ARG A 121 -1.24 -13.68 -9.98
CA ARG A 121 -1.55 -14.90 -9.20
C ARG A 121 -2.74 -15.67 -9.76
N ILE A 122 -3.81 -14.97 -10.18
CA ILE A 122 -4.98 -15.60 -10.81
C ILE A 122 -4.60 -16.24 -12.14
N GLU A 123 -3.84 -15.54 -12.99
CA GLU A 123 -3.40 -16.04 -14.30
C GLU A 123 -2.52 -17.29 -14.18
N ASN A 124 -1.65 -17.36 -13.17
CA ASN A 124 -0.79 -18.52 -12.94
C ASN A 124 -1.47 -19.69 -12.20
N SER A 125 -2.67 -19.47 -11.65
CA SER A 125 -3.45 -20.51 -10.95
C SER A 125 -4.50 -21.19 -11.84
N ALA A 126 -4.71 -20.68 -13.06
CA ALA A 126 -5.65 -21.18 -14.07
C ALA A 126 -4.98 -22.17 -15.03
#